data_AF-A0A1M6KAJ6-F1
#
_entry.id   AF-A0A1M6KAJ6-F1
#
_cell.length_a   1.000
_cell.length_b   1.000
_cell.length_c   1.000
_cell.angle_alpha   90.00
_cell.angle_beta   90.00
_cell.angle_gamma   90.00
#
_symmetry.space_group_name_H-M   'P 1'
#
loop_
_entity.id
_entity.type
_entity.pdbx_description
1 polymer ?
#
loop_
_entity_poly.entity_id
_entity_poly.type
_entity_poly.pdbx_seq_one_letter_code
_entity_poly.pdbx_strand_id
1 'polypeptide(L)'
;MGADKNQFMKALIEAEKYDGPSLIIAYAPCINHGLKEGMGRTQANTKEAVEAGYWHLYRYNPELKEQGKNPFILDSKEPKKSFRDFIMKQVRYTSLQKAFPEIAEELFVKAEEDAKERYETYKKMAEQA
;
A
#
# COMPACT_ATOMS: atom_id res chain seq x y z
N MET A 1 7.54 -6.50 -5.07
CA MET A 1 8.72 -5.76 -5.57
C MET A 1 8.44 -4.27 -5.49
N GLY A 2 9.48 -3.42 -5.48
CA GLY A 2 9.38 -1.98 -5.24
C GLY A 2 9.49 -1.64 -3.75
N ALA A 3 8.67 -2.22 -2.88
CA ALA A 3 8.80 -2.05 -1.42
C ALA A 3 9.54 -3.21 -0.75
N ASP A 4 9.16 -4.45 -1.06
CA ASP A 4 9.80 -5.67 -0.59
C ASP A 4 9.76 -6.74 -1.70
N LYS A 5 10.91 -7.35 -2.01
CA LYS A 5 11.03 -8.40 -3.03
C LYS A 5 10.72 -9.78 -2.44
N ASN A 6 11.11 -10.03 -1.19
CA ASN A 6 10.86 -11.28 -0.50
C ASN A 6 9.38 -11.47 -0.22
N GLN A 7 8.70 -10.41 0.22
CA GLN A 7 7.25 -10.41 0.42
C GLN A 7 6.50 -10.78 -0.86
N PHE A 8 6.91 -10.21 -2.00
CA PHE A 8 6.30 -10.50 -3.29
C PHE A 8 6.49 -11.94 -3.73
N MET A 9 7.71 -12.48 -3.60
CA MET A 9 7.96 -13.88 -3.94
C MET A 9 7.17 -14.83 -3.03
N LYS A 10 7.08 -14.52 -1.73
CA LYS A 10 6.30 -15.31 -0.78
C LYS A 10 4.82 -15.30 -1.13
N ALA A 11 4.24 -14.13 -1.41
CA ALA A 11 2.84 -13.99 -1.80
C ALA A 11 2.53 -14.77 -3.10
N LEU A 12 3.40 -14.71 -4.11
CA LEU A 12 3.23 -15.47 -5.35
C LEU A 12 3.23 -16.98 -5.12
N ILE A 13 4.21 -17.47 -4.35
CA ILE A 13 4.35 -18.92 -4.09
C ILE A 13 3.17 -19.44 -3.27
N GLU A 14 2.73 -18.71 -2.25
CA GLU A 14 1.55 -19.10 -1.45
C GLU A 14 0.28 -19.10 -2.29
N ALA A 15 0.06 -18.05 -3.09
CA ALA A 15 -1.11 -17.92 -3.96
C ALA A 15 -1.16 -19.00 -5.05
N GLU A 16 -0.02 -19.39 -5.63
CA GLU A 16 0.03 -20.43 -6.66
C GLU A 16 -0.18 -21.83 -6.08
N LYS A 17 0.33 -22.09 -4.88
CA LYS A 17 0.18 -23.39 -4.21
C LYS A 17 -1.19 -23.63 -3.60
N TYR A 18 -1.94 -22.56 -3.32
CA TYR A 18 -3.24 -22.66 -2.70
C TYR A 18 -4.22 -23.38 -3.64
N ASP A 19 -4.81 -24.49 -3.18
CA ASP A 19 -5.81 -25.26 -3.93
C ASP A 19 -7.18 -24.56 -3.87
N GLY A 20 -7.26 -23.40 -4.50
CA GLY A 20 -8.42 -22.53 -4.45
C GLY A 20 -8.21 -21.21 -5.17
N PRO A 21 -9.17 -20.28 -5.07
CA PRO A 21 -9.05 -18.98 -5.71
C PRO A 21 -8.00 -18.11 -5.00
N SER A 22 -7.11 -17.51 -5.78
CA SER A 22 -6.09 -16.59 -5.30
C SER A 22 -6.23 -15.21 -5.95
N LEU A 23 -6.12 -14.16 -5.12
CA LEU A 23 -6.13 -12.76 -5.57
C LEU A 23 -4.82 -12.08 -5.18
N ILE A 24 -4.10 -11.56 -6.17
CA ILE A 24 -2.90 -10.75 -5.96
C ILE A 24 -3.14 -9.36 -6.52
N ILE A 25 -3.07 -8.34 -5.65
CA ILE A 25 -3.18 -6.94 -6.04
C ILE A 25 -1.79 -6.30 -5.97
N ALA A 26 -1.20 -5.99 -7.12
CA ALA A 26 0.12 -5.40 -7.21
C ALA A 26 0.04 -3.89 -7.49
N TYR A 27 0.69 -3.07 -6.64
CA TYR A 27 0.84 -1.64 -6.91
C TYR A 27 1.74 -1.42 -8.13
N ALA A 28 1.17 -0.78 -9.16
CA ALA A 28 1.84 -0.56 -10.45
C ALA A 28 1.93 0.95 -10.75
N PRO A 29 3.09 1.60 -10.48
CA PRO A 29 3.31 2.98 -10.91
C PRO A 29 3.15 3.14 -12.43
N CYS A 30 2.42 4.17 -12.86
CA CYS A 30 2.10 4.42 -14.26
C CYS A 30 2.49 5.85 -14.67
N ILE A 31 2.73 6.08 -15.96
CA ILE A 31 2.91 7.43 -16.54
C ILE A 31 1.75 8.37 -16.17
N ASN A 32 0.53 7.84 -16.05
CA ASN A 32 -0.66 8.60 -15.66
C ASN A 32 -0.61 9.11 -14.22
N HIS A 33 0.26 8.58 -13.37
CA HIS A 33 0.49 9.15 -12.04
C HIS A 33 1.32 10.44 -12.13
N GLY A 34 2.13 10.58 -13.19
CA GLY A 34 3.07 11.68 -13.40
C GLY A 34 4.07 11.79 -12.26
N LEU A 35 4.93 10.80 -12.09
CA LEU A 35 6.00 10.85 -11.08
C LEU A 35 6.95 12.01 -11.41
N LYS A 36 7.13 12.96 -10.47
CA LYS A 36 8.01 14.12 -10.69
C LYS A 36 9.48 13.75 -10.97
N GLU A 37 9.93 12.61 -10.43
CA GLU A 37 11.28 12.08 -10.68
C GLU A 37 11.38 11.19 -11.94
N GLY A 38 10.28 11.03 -12.70
CA GLY A 38 10.22 10.21 -13.91
C GLY A 38 10.03 8.70 -13.66
N MET A 39 9.76 7.96 -14.75
CA MET A 39 9.46 6.51 -14.68
C MET A 39 10.69 5.62 -14.37
N GLY A 40 11.91 6.15 -14.42
CA GLY A 40 13.10 5.45 -13.92
C GLY A 40 13.07 5.21 -12.41
N ARG A 41 12.18 5.89 -11.67
CA ARG A 41 12.09 5.87 -10.21
C ARG A 41 10.90 5.07 -9.68
N THR A 42 10.25 4.26 -10.51
CA THR A 42 9.04 3.48 -10.17
C THR A 42 9.25 2.52 -8.99
N GLN A 43 10.41 1.85 -8.91
CA GLN A 43 10.73 0.98 -7.79
C GLN A 43 10.85 1.78 -6.48
N ALA A 44 11.54 2.93 -6.52
CA ALA A 44 11.66 3.81 -5.35
C ALA A 44 10.30 4.38 -4.94
N ASN A 45 9.47 4.81 -5.90
CA ASN A 45 8.10 5.27 -5.63
C ASN A 45 7.24 4.19 -4.96
N THR A 46 7.34 2.93 -5.41
CA THR A 46 6.61 1.81 -4.79
C THR A 46 7.08 1.57 -3.35
N LYS A 47 8.38 1.73 -3.07
CA LYS A 47 8.92 1.69 -1.71
C LYS A 47 8.32 2.79 -0.83
N GLU A 48 8.35 4.02 -1.35
CA GLU A 48 7.82 5.18 -0.64
C GLU A 48 6.31 5.06 -0.38
N ALA A 49 5.55 4.48 -1.31
CA ALA A 49 4.12 4.24 -1.13
C ALA A 49 3.84 3.37 0.11
N VAL A 50 4.67 2.36 0.35
CA VAL A 50 4.55 1.50 1.54
C VAL A 50 5.06 2.19 2.80
N GLU A 51 6.22 2.85 2.73
CA GLU A 51 6.81 3.55 3.87
C GLU A 51 5.96 4.74 4.36
N ALA A 52 5.15 5.33 3.48
CA ALA A 52 4.24 6.43 3.77
C ALA A 52 2.82 5.97 4.13
N GLY A 53 2.54 4.67 4.17
CA GLY A 53 1.21 4.13 4.50
C GLY A 53 0.15 4.32 3.41
N TYR A 54 0.57 4.77 2.22
CA TYR A 54 -0.32 4.87 1.07
C TYR A 54 -0.78 3.49 0.57
N TRP A 55 0.14 2.52 0.61
CA TRP A 55 -0.10 1.13 0.24
C TRP A 55 0.38 0.21 1.37
N HIS A 56 -0.34 -0.87 1.67
CA HIS A 56 0.09 -1.86 2.67
C HIS A 56 0.36 -3.21 2.02
N LEU A 57 1.32 -3.94 2.57
CA LEU A 57 1.63 -5.31 2.16
C LEU A 57 1.02 -6.24 3.19
N TYR A 58 0.11 -7.10 2.76
CA TYR A 58 -0.52 -8.11 3.60
C TYR A 58 -0.80 -9.36 2.77
N ARG A 59 -1.03 -10.46 3.48
CA ARG A 59 -1.48 -11.74 2.92
C ARG A 59 -2.60 -12.28 3.78
N TYR A 60 -3.58 -12.91 3.15
CA TYR A 60 -4.60 -13.69 3.84
C TYR A 60 -4.48 -15.13 3.33
N ASN A 61 -4.04 -16.05 4.18
CA ASN A 61 -3.97 -17.47 3.83
C ASN A 61 -5.05 -18.26 4.62
N PRO A 62 -6.12 -18.73 3.94
CA PRO A 62 -7.18 -19.52 4.57
C PRO A 62 -6.69 -20.80 5.27
N GLU A 63 -5.62 -21.44 4.79
CA GLU A 63 -5.10 -22.69 5.37
C GLU A 63 -4.58 -22.49 6.80
N LEU A 64 -4.16 -21.27 7.16
CA LEU A 64 -3.76 -20.96 8.54
C LEU A 64 -4.92 -21.05 9.51
N LYS A 65 -6.15 -20.75 9.04
CA LYS A 65 -7.36 -20.86 9.84
C LYS A 65 -7.64 -22.32 10.20
N GLU A 66 -7.41 -23.25 9.27
CA GLU A 66 -7.54 -24.70 9.49
C GLU A 66 -6.55 -25.22 10.53
N GLN A 67 -5.41 -24.54 10.67
CA GLN A 67 -4.39 -24.81 11.69
C GLN A 67 -4.65 -24.08 13.03
N GLY A 68 -5.79 -23.39 13.17
CA GLY A 68 -6.11 -22.59 14.36
C GLY A 68 -5.24 -21.35 14.55
N LYS A 69 -4.66 -20.81 13.47
CA LYS A 69 -3.84 -19.59 13.46
C LYS A 69 -4.61 -18.46 12.78
N ASN A 70 -4.21 -17.22 13.06
CA ASN A 70 -4.73 -16.05 12.34
C ASN A 70 -4.35 -16.12 10.84
N PRO A 71 -5.32 -16.13 9.92
CA PRO A 71 -5.06 -16.16 8.49
C PRO A 71 -4.52 -14.85 7.92
N PHE A 72 -4.74 -13.72 8.60
CA PHE A 72 -4.30 -12.40 8.14
C PHE A 72 -2.91 -12.07 8.67
N ILE A 73 -1.99 -11.77 7.75
CA ILE A 73 -0.62 -11.38 8.06
C ILE A 73 -0.35 -10.01 7.44
N LEU A 74 -0.07 -9.03 8.29
CA LEU A 74 0.40 -7.71 7.87
C LEU A 74 1.93 -7.73 7.71
N ASP A 75 2.41 -7.77 6.46
CA ASP A 75 3.85 -7.83 6.14
C ASP A 75 4.53 -6.44 6.19
N SER A 76 3.80 -5.37 5.85
CA SER A 76 4.33 -4.00 5.95
C SER A 76 4.32 -3.50 7.38
N LYS A 77 5.42 -2.85 7.79
CA LYS A 77 5.55 -2.25 9.12
C LYS A 77 4.74 -0.95 9.23
N GLU A 78 4.66 -0.44 10.46
CA GLU A 78 4.15 0.90 10.74
C GLU A 78 4.78 1.95 9.82
N PRO A 79 3.96 2.75 9.10
CA PRO A 79 4.45 3.83 8.25
C PRO A 79 5.29 4.84 9.04
N LYS A 80 6.40 5.28 8.45
CA LYS A 80 7.32 6.26 9.08
C LYS A 80 7.53 7.52 8.25
N LYS A 81 7.09 7.51 6.99
CA LYS A 81 7.21 8.66 6.08
C LYS A 81 5.90 9.43 6.00
N SER A 82 6.01 10.72 5.68
CA SER A 82 4.85 11.58 5.47
C SER A 82 4.01 11.12 4.28
N PHE A 83 2.73 10.86 4.52
CA PHE A 83 1.75 10.57 3.48
C PHE A 83 1.63 11.76 2.52
N ARG A 84 1.58 12.98 3.08
CA ARG A 84 1.48 14.21 2.31
C ARG A 84 2.66 14.36 1.35
N ASP A 85 3.89 14.11 1.80
CA ASP A 85 5.07 14.23 0.95
C ASP A 85 5.02 13.25 -0.23
N PHE A 86 4.54 12.02 0.01
CA PHE A 86 4.41 11.01 -1.04
C PHE A 86 3.41 11.41 -2.14
N ILE A 87 2.23 11.91 -1.76
CA ILE A 87 1.23 12.33 -2.76
C ILE A 87 1.70 13.58 -3.51
N MET A 88 2.42 14.50 -2.85
CA MET A 88 2.94 15.72 -3.44
C MET A 88 4.08 15.50 -4.46
N LYS A 89 4.62 14.28 -4.55
CA LYS A 89 5.60 13.87 -5.59
C LYS A 89 4.97 13.44 -6.91
N GLN A 90 3.64 13.46 -7.03
CA GLN A 90 2.92 12.95 -8.21
C GLN A 90 2.01 14.03 -8.80
N VAL A 91 2.03 14.17 -10.13
CA VAL A 91 1.26 15.18 -10.85
C VAL A 91 -0.23 15.01 -10.62
N ARG A 92 -0.74 13.77 -10.59
CA ARG A 92 -2.17 13.48 -10.35
C ARG A 92 -2.74 14.09 -9.06
N TYR A 93 -1.90 14.38 -8.07
CA TYR A 93 -2.29 15.10 -6.86
C TYR A 93 -1.98 16.59 -6.97
N THR A 94 -0.77 16.95 -7.44
CA THR A 94 -0.38 18.37 -7.49
C THR A 94 -1.18 19.19 -8.51
N SER A 95 -1.79 18.56 -9.51
CA SER A 95 -2.72 19.23 -10.43
C SER A 95 -3.98 19.70 -9.72
N LEU A 96 -4.51 18.91 -8.79
CA LEU A 96 -5.66 19.29 -7.96
C LEU A 96 -5.32 20.49 -7.07
N GLN A 97 -4.17 20.47 -6.41
CA GLN A 97 -3.73 21.58 -5.57
C GLN A 97 -3.57 22.89 -6.35
N LYS A 98 -3.09 22.82 -7.60
CA LYS A 98 -2.95 24.00 -8.46
C LYS A 98 -4.29 24.58 -8.90
N ALA A 99 -5.26 23.71 -9.22
CA ALA A 99 -6.54 24.13 -9.74
C ALA A 99 -7.52 24.55 -8.63
N PHE A 100 -7.52 23.85 -7.52
CA PHE A 100 -8.48 24.02 -6.42
C PHE A 100 -7.77 23.89 -5.06
N PRO A 101 -7.00 24.90 -4.61
CA PRO A 101 -6.14 24.78 -3.43
C PRO A 101 -6.87 24.41 -2.14
N GLU A 102 -8.03 25.01 -1.88
CA GLU A 102 -8.83 24.78 -0.66
C GLU A 102 -9.41 23.37 -0.63
N ILE A 103 -10.04 22.94 -1.74
CA ILE A 103 -10.60 21.58 -1.90
C ILE A 103 -9.49 20.53 -1.82
N ALA A 104 -8.33 20.82 -2.43
CA ALA A 104 -7.19 19.92 -2.39
C ALA A 104 -6.73 19.69 -0.94
N GLU A 105 -6.64 20.74 -0.13
CA GLU A 105 -6.21 20.61 1.26
C GLU A 105 -7.17 19.73 2.07
N GLU A 106 -8.48 19.96 1.96
CA GLU A 106 -9.50 19.13 2.60
C GLU A 106 -9.38 17.66 2.19
N LEU A 107 -9.28 17.38 0.89
CA LEU A 107 -9.18 16.02 0.38
C LEU A 107 -7.87 15.32 0.75
N PHE A 108 -6.78 16.07 0.89
CA PHE A 108 -5.49 15.51 1.27
C PHE A 108 -5.43 15.17 2.76
N VAL A 109 -6.03 15.98 3.63
CA VAL A 109 -6.20 15.65 5.05
C VAL A 109 -7.03 14.38 5.18
N LYS A 110 -8.20 14.34 4.51
CA LYS A 110 -9.06 13.17 4.49
C LYS A 110 -8.34 11.91 3.99
N ALA A 111 -7.59 12.01 2.89
CA ALA A 111 -6.87 10.86 2.34
C ALA A 111 -5.80 10.31 3.30
N GLU A 112 -5.16 11.18 4.09
CA GLU A 112 -4.19 10.77 5.11
C GLU A 112 -4.89 10.11 6.31
N GLU A 113 -6.04 10.64 6.75
CA GLU A 113 -6.87 10.02 7.78
C GLU A 113 -7.37 8.63 7.36
N ASP A 114 -7.96 8.51 6.17
CA ASP A 114 -8.43 7.24 5.61
C ASP A 114 -7.28 6.20 5.52
N ALA A 115 -6.05 6.65 5.21
CA ALA A 115 -4.87 5.80 5.18
C ALA A 115 -4.46 5.31 6.59
N LYS A 116 -4.49 6.19 7.59
CA LYS A 116 -4.23 5.84 9.00
C LYS A 116 -5.27 4.85 9.53
N GLU A 117 -6.55 5.09 9.28
CA GLU A 117 -7.64 4.21 9.71
C GLU A 117 -7.52 2.81 9.09
N ARG A 118 -7.15 2.74 7.80
CA ARG A 118 -6.92 1.46 7.12
C ARG A 118 -5.76 0.68 7.75
N TYR A 119 -4.65 1.36 8.06
CA TYR A 119 -3.53 0.73 8.76
C TYR A 119 -3.95 0.16 10.12
N GLU A 120 -4.65 0.95 10.95
CA GLU A 120 -5.09 0.51 12.28
C GLU A 120 -6.07 -0.66 12.20
N THR A 121 -6.95 -0.67 11.19
CA THR A 121 -7.83 -1.82 10.91
C THR A 121 -7.02 -3.08 10.62
N TYR A 122 -6.04 -3.00 9.71
CA TYR A 122 -5.21 -4.15 9.36
C TYR A 122 -4.32 -4.61 10.52
N LYS A 123 -3.81 -3.68 11.33
CA LYS A 123 -3.05 -3.99 12.54
C LYS A 123 -3.91 -4.79 13.52
N LYS A 124 -5.13 -4.33 13.80
CA LYS A 124 -6.10 -5.07 14.65
C LYS A 124 -6.40 -6.45 14.07
N MET A 125 -6.61 -6.57 12.77
CA MET A 125 -6.83 -7.87 12.11
C MET A 125 -5.65 -8.83 12.28
N ALA A 126 -4.40 -8.33 12.29
CA ALA A 126 -3.20 -9.14 12.49
C ALA A 126 -2.97 -9.52 13.98
N GLU A 127 -3.46 -8.70 14.91
CA GLU A 127 -3.34 -8.92 16.36
C GLU A 127 -4.46 -9.80 16.93
N GLN A 128 -5.58 -9.96 16.21
CA GLN A 128 -6.67 -10.85 16.60
C GLN A 128 -6.25 -12.32 16.46
N ALA A 129 -6.22 -13.06 17.59
CA ALA A 129 -5.95 -14.49 17.63
C ALA A 129 -7.20 -15.31 17.33
#